data_AF-A0A841SN33-F1
#
_entry.id   AF-A0A841SN33-F1
#
_cell.length_a   1.000
_cell.length_b   1.000
_cell.length_c   1.000
_cell.angle_alpha   90.00
_cell.angle_beta   90.00
_cell.angle_gamma   90.00
#
_symmetry.space_group_name_H-M   'P 1'
#
loop_
_entity.id
_entity.type
_entity.pdbx_description
1 polymer ?
#
loop_
_entity_poly.entity_id
_entity_poly.type
_entity_poly.pdbx_seq_one_letter_code
_entity_poly.pdbx_strand_id
1 'polypeptide(L)'
;MGSKAAVVAFGQAGRWPVFTDSVVVDEPGSRQLARTVLEPDAVATGSIGLDLAVWPEAGISCVAKLYAHEIFSSRELAIYRPSELADWVGRIADARAAAAVFMHSAEDWAAFAIWGGGELIRSLRMNAEHGIIEDVGDRRAFEAPFWDGEKPLQGSETTAFRSIR
;
A
#
# COMPACT_ATOMS: atom_id res chain seq x y z
N MET A 1 -19.35 -9.11 2.49
CA MET A 1 -18.03 -8.66 2.98
C MET A 1 -17.09 -8.64 1.79
N GLY A 2 -16.35 -7.55 1.61
CA GLY A 2 -15.44 -7.35 0.48
C GLY A 2 -13.99 -7.20 0.95
N SER A 3 -13.03 -7.34 0.05
CA SER A 3 -11.60 -7.20 0.34
C SER A 3 -11.21 -5.74 0.51
N LYS A 4 -10.38 -5.46 1.53
CA LYS A 4 -9.90 -4.12 1.84
C LYS A 4 -8.46 -4.18 2.28
N ALA A 5 -7.66 -3.19 1.90
CA ALA A 5 -6.26 -3.08 2.28
C ALA A 5 -5.84 -1.61 2.36
N ALA A 6 -5.05 -1.27 3.37
CA ALA A 6 -4.44 0.04 3.53
C ALA A 6 -3.03 -0.12 4.11
N VAL A 7 -2.08 -0.57 3.29
CA VAL A 7 -0.76 -1.01 3.77
C VAL A 7 0.36 -0.28 3.04
N VAL A 8 1.39 0.11 3.80
CA VAL A 8 2.69 0.55 3.31
C VAL A 8 3.77 -0.34 3.91
N ALA A 9 4.61 -0.93 3.08
CA ALA A 9 5.76 -1.72 3.48
C ALA A 9 7.05 -0.97 3.14
N PHE A 10 7.99 -0.90 4.09
CA PHE A 10 9.33 -0.34 3.90
C PHE A 10 10.36 -1.47 3.91
N GLY A 11 11.40 -1.36 3.09
CA GLY A 11 12.42 -2.38 2.96
C GLY A 11 13.49 -2.06 1.92
N GLN A 12 14.20 -3.09 1.46
CA GLN A 12 15.19 -2.94 0.40
C GLN A 12 14.54 -3.02 -0.99
N ALA A 13 15.00 -2.17 -1.91
CA ALA A 13 14.54 -2.21 -3.30
C ALA A 13 14.75 -3.62 -3.90
N GLY A 14 13.72 -4.13 -4.58
CA GLY A 14 13.76 -5.47 -5.20
C GLY A 14 13.69 -6.65 -4.22
N ARG A 15 13.55 -6.40 -2.92
CA ARG A 15 13.42 -7.43 -1.87
C ARG A 15 12.20 -7.16 -1.01
N TRP A 16 11.02 -7.42 -1.58
CA TRP A 16 9.76 -7.34 -0.85
C TRP A 16 9.53 -8.59 0.01
N PRO A 17 8.89 -8.45 1.18
CA PRO A 17 8.67 -9.57 2.06
C PRO A 17 7.74 -10.58 1.41
N VAL A 18 8.13 -11.86 1.43
CA VAL A 18 7.20 -12.96 1.26
C VAL A 18 6.80 -13.40 2.67
N PHE A 19 5.61 -13.00 3.09
CA PHE A 19 5.10 -13.40 4.40
C PHE A 19 4.80 -14.90 4.37
N THR A 20 5.40 -15.61 5.30
CA THR A 20 5.19 -17.04 5.56
C THR A 20 4.79 -17.20 7.02
N ASP A 21 4.31 -18.38 7.40
CA ASP A 21 3.85 -18.63 8.78
C ASP A 21 4.96 -18.51 9.85
N SER A 22 6.24 -18.37 9.44
CA SER A 22 7.40 -18.26 10.33
C SER A 22 7.90 -16.82 10.55
N VAL A 23 7.12 -15.79 10.20
CA VAL A 23 7.55 -14.40 10.38
C VAL A 23 7.58 -14.05 11.87
N VAL A 24 8.77 -13.66 12.35
CA VAL A 24 8.97 -13.19 13.73
C VAL A 24 8.85 -11.66 13.76
N VAL A 25 7.95 -11.16 14.61
CA VAL A 25 7.77 -9.73 14.86
C VAL A 25 8.71 -9.27 15.98
N ASP A 26 9.50 -8.24 15.71
CA ASP A 26 10.32 -7.54 16.71
C ASP A 26 9.43 -6.55 17.46
N GLU A 27 8.86 -6.97 18.62
CA GLU A 27 7.96 -6.10 19.39
C GLU A 27 8.64 -4.80 19.88
N PRO A 28 9.85 -4.82 20.49
CA PRO A 28 10.54 -3.59 20.86
C PRO A 28 10.77 -2.65 19.66
N GLY A 29 11.23 -3.21 18.54
CA GLY A 29 11.45 -2.44 17.32
C GLY A 29 10.16 -1.89 16.71
N SER A 30 9.06 -2.64 16.78
CA SER A 30 7.73 -2.21 16.34
C SER A 30 7.23 -1.01 17.16
N ARG A 31 7.45 -1.03 18.47
CA ARG A 31 7.12 0.11 19.35
C ARG A 31 7.97 1.34 19.06
N GLN A 32 9.24 1.15 18.73
CA GLN A 32 10.10 2.26 18.33
C GLN A 32 9.66 2.86 17.00
N LEU A 33 9.37 2.02 16.00
CA LEU A 33 8.85 2.45 14.71
C LEU A 33 7.52 3.18 14.86
N ALA A 34 6.61 2.68 15.70
CA ALA A 34 5.33 3.32 15.97
C ALA A 34 5.50 4.78 16.43
N ARG A 35 6.50 5.06 17.28
CA ARG A 35 6.80 6.44 17.72
C ARG A 35 7.33 7.36 16.61
N THR A 36 7.82 6.79 15.51
CA THR A 36 8.31 7.54 14.35
C THR A 36 7.19 7.83 13.36
N VAL A 37 6.25 6.91 13.19
CA VAL A 37 5.24 6.96 12.12
C VAL A 37 3.86 7.42 12.60
N LEU A 38 3.59 7.34 13.89
CA LEU A 38 2.31 7.73 14.51
C LEU A 38 2.41 9.08 15.22
N GLU A 39 1.24 9.63 15.50
CA GLU A 39 1.09 10.80 16.36
C GLU A 39 1.61 10.53 17.79
N PRO A 40 2.14 11.55 18.49
CA PRO A 40 2.74 11.39 19.82
C PRO A 40 1.82 10.81 20.91
N ASP A 41 0.50 10.93 20.74
CA ASP A 41 -0.52 10.47 21.68
C ASP A 41 -1.02 9.04 21.40
N ALA A 42 -0.45 8.35 20.40
CA ALA A 42 -0.81 6.98 20.09
C ALA A 42 -0.58 6.03 21.29
N VAL A 43 -1.60 5.24 21.62
CA VAL A 43 -1.57 4.25 22.71
C VAL A 43 -1.48 2.83 22.13
N ALA A 44 -0.56 2.02 22.65
CA ALA A 44 -0.45 0.62 22.24
C ALA A 44 -1.66 -0.19 22.73
N THR A 45 -2.40 -0.81 21.81
CA THR A 45 -3.63 -1.57 22.10
C THR A 45 -3.43 -3.10 22.10
N GLY A 46 -2.32 -3.59 21.56
CA GLY A 46 -1.98 -5.02 21.51
C GLY A 46 -1.53 -5.45 20.13
N SER A 47 -1.54 -6.77 19.89
CA SER A 47 -1.16 -7.38 18.62
C SER A 47 -2.38 -8.02 17.95
N ILE A 48 -2.47 -7.91 16.63
CA ILE A 48 -3.49 -8.56 15.81
C ILE A 48 -2.83 -9.30 14.64
N GLY A 49 -3.53 -10.31 14.10
CA GLY A 49 -3.08 -11.04 12.93
C GLY A 49 -3.01 -10.15 11.68
N LEU A 50 -2.07 -10.45 10.77
CA LEU A 50 -1.88 -9.65 9.54
C LEU A 50 -3.14 -9.64 8.66
N ASP A 51 -3.90 -10.73 8.63
CA ASP A 51 -5.18 -10.87 7.95
C ASP A 51 -6.22 -9.81 8.38
N LEU A 52 -6.17 -9.38 9.65
CA LEU A 52 -6.97 -8.26 10.18
C LEU A 52 -6.23 -6.93 10.06
N ALA A 53 -4.90 -6.94 10.22
CA ALA A 53 -4.06 -5.75 10.22
C ALA A 53 -3.94 -5.07 8.87
N VAL A 54 -4.29 -5.72 7.75
CA VAL A 54 -4.31 -5.06 6.42
C VAL A 54 -5.41 -3.99 6.32
N TRP A 55 -6.44 -4.05 7.16
CA TRP A 55 -7.54 -3.08 7.22
C TRP A 55 -8.03 -2.91 8.67
N PRO A 56 -7.20 -2.36 9.58
CA PRO A 56 -7.49 -2.28 11.01
C PRO A 56 -8.72 -1.41 11.28
N GLU A 57 -9.31 -1.43 12.48
CA GLU A 57 -10.44 -0.54 12.80
C GLU A 57 -10.10 0.95 12.62
N ALA A 58 -11.11 1.80 12.42
CA ALA A 58 -10.88 3.23 12.25
C ALA A 58 -10.25 3.82 13.52
N GLY A 59 -9.23 4.66 13.37
CA GLY A 59 -8.43 5.16 14.50
C GLY A 59 -7.43 4.14 15.08
N ILE A 60 -7.35 2.92 14.53
CA ILE A 60 -6.31 1.94 14.86
C ILE A 60 -5.29 1.90 13.73
N SER A 61 -4.03 2.08 14.09
CA SER A 61 -2.90 1.85 13.19
C SER A 61 -2.10 0.65 13.66
N CYS A 62 -1.68 -0.19 12.72
CA CYS A 62 -0.84 -1.35 12.97
C CYS A 62 0.56 -1.10 12.44
N VAL A 63 1.55 -1.39 13.29
CA VAL A 63 2.97 -1.20 12.99
C VAL A 63 3.70 -2.48 13.35
N ALA A 64 4.46 -3.02 12.41
CA ALA A 64 5.27 -4.21 12.63
C ALA A 64 6.67 -4.01 12.08
N LYS A 65 7.68 -4.23 12.92
CA LYS A 65 9.06 -4.40 12.51
C LYS A 65 9.35 -5.89 12.37
N LEU A 66 9.80 -6.26 11.19
CA LEU A 66 10.23 -7.60 10.82
C LEU A 66 11.71 -7.55 10.46
N TYR A 67 12.34 -8.72 10.28
CA TYR A 67 13.80 -8.82 10.08
C TYR A 67 14.39 -7.81 9.06
N ALA A 68 13.81 -7.73 7.86
CA ALA A 68 14.28 -6.84 6.79
C ALA A 68 13.21 -5.85 6.30
N HIS A 69 12.06 -5.81 6.96
CA HIS A 69 10.87 -5.14 6.48
C HIS A 69 10.12 -4.49 7.62
N GLU A 70 9.49 -3.37 7.32
CA GLU A 70 8.60 -2.70 8.24
C GLU A 70 7.25 -2.56 7.57
N ILE A 71 6.18 -2.80 8.31
CA ILE A 71 4.81 -2.68 7.82
C ILE A 71 4.11 -1.61 8.62
N PHE A 72 3.44 -0.74 7.91
CA PHE A 72 2.50 0.24 8.46
C PHE A 72 1.14 0.03 7.81
N SER A 73 0.09 -0.07 8.61
CA SER A 73 -1.28 -0.11 8.11
C SER A 73 -2.21 0.77 8.92
N SER A 74 -3.05 1.52 8.21
CA SER A 74 -3.99 2.49 8.76
C SER A 74 -5.03 2.80 7.69
N ARG A 75 -6.32 2.81 8.06
CA ARG A 75 -7.40 3.16 7.12
C ARG A 75 -7.26 4.57 6.59
N GLU A 76 -6.66 5.45 7.38
CA GLU A 76 -6.45 6.85 7.09
C GLU A 76 -5.51 7.07 5.89
N LEU A 77 -4.68 6.08 5.54
CA LEU A 77 -3.85 6.14 4.32
C LEU A 77 -4.68 6.00 3.04
N ALA A 78 -5.79 5.26 3.10
CA ALA A 78 -6.60 4.89 1.94
C ALA A 78 -7.38 6.07 1.32
N ILE A 79 -7.45 7.22 2.00
CA ILE A 79 -8.12 8.42 1.47
C ILE A 79 -7.27 9.14 0.42
N TYR A 80 -5.94 9.03 0.53
CA TYR A 80 -4.99 9.76 -0.30
C TYR A 80 -4.77 9.09 -1.65
N ARG A 81 -4.41 9.88 -2.67
CA ARG A 81 -3.66 9.34 -3.80
C ARG A 81 -2.30 8.89 -3.27
N PRO A 82 -1.78 7.71 -3.65
CA PRO A 82 -0.48 7.31 -3.15
C PRO A 82 0.64 8.33 -3.42
N SER A 83 0.62 9.10 -4.52
CA SER A 83 1.62 10.17 -4.73
C SER A 83 1.59 11.28 -3.67
N GLU A 84 0.43 11.55 -3.06
CA GLU A 84 0.28 12.55 -1.99
C GLU A 84 0.99 12.09 -0.69
N LEU A 85 1.37 10.82 -0.59
CA LEU A 85 2.13 10.28 0.54
C LEU A 85 3.65 10.43 0.37
N ALA A 86 4.15 11.01 -0.73
CA ALA A 86 5.58 11.08 -1.03
C ALA A 86 6.41 11.71 0.10
N ASP A 87 5.96 12.82 0.68
CA ASP A 87 6.67 13.47 1.79
C ASP A 87 6.70 12.61 3.05
N TRP A 88 5.57 11.97 3.38
CA TRP A 88 5.46 11.09 4.55
C TRP A 88 6.32 9.84 4.39
N VAL A 89 6.26 9.19 3.22
CA VAL A 89 7.09 8.03 2.88
C VAL A 89 8.57 8.42 2.86
N GLY A 90 8.94 9.53 2.24
CA GLY A 90 10.32 9.99 2.14
C GLY A 90 10.98 10.17 3.52
N ARG A 91 10.25 10.74 4.48
CA ARG A 91 10.72 10.90 5.87
C ARG A 91 10.94 9.56 6.59
N ILE A 92 10.06 8.58 6.39
CA ILE A 92 10.12 7.30 7.11
C ILE A 92 11.07 6.31 6.44
N ALA A 93 11.07 6.29 5.12
CA ALA A 93 11.88 5.37 4.34
C ALA A 93 13.37 5.66 4.54
N ASP A 94 13.80 6.91 4.76
CA ASP A 94 15.20 7.27 5.00
C ASP A 94 16.14 6.61 3.97
N ALA A 95 15.91 6.95 2.69
CA ALA A 95 16.56 6.36 1.50
C ALA A 95 16.27 4.88 1.20
N ARG A 96 15.47 4.18 2.03
CA ARG A 96 14.98 2.81 1.73
C ARG A 96 13.90 2.83 0.65
N ALA A 97 13.53 1.64 0.19
CA ALA A 97 12.37 1.48 -0.69
C ALA A 97 11.08 1.37 0.13
N ALA A 98 9.97 1.79 -0.47
CA ALA A 98 8.64 1.55 0.07
C ALA A 98 7.67 1.08 -1.03
N ALA A 99 6.66 0.32 -0.66
CA ALA A 99 5.56 -0.07 -1.54
C ALA A 99 4.24 0.05 -0.78
N ALA A 100 3.21 0.56 -1.45
CA ALA A 100 1.87 0.70 -0.91
C ALA A 100 0.88 -0.11 -1.73
N VAL A 101 -0.10 -0.71 -1.04
CA VAL A 101 -1.29 -1.32 -1.66
C VAL A 101 -2.50 -0.86 -0.88
N PHE A 102 -3.41 -0.20 -1.60
CA PHE A 102 -4.68 0.29 -1.08
C PHE A 102 -5.82 -0.27 -1.91
N MET A 103 -6.86 -0.80 -1.28
CA MET A 103 -8.06 -1.24 -2.01
C MET A 103 -9.29 -1.18 -1.13
N HIS A 104 -10.44 -0.97 -1.76
CA HIS A 104 -11.73 -1.10 -1.11
C HIS A 104 -12.76 -1.67 -2.09
N SER A 105 -12.99 -2.98 -2.06
CA SER A 105 -13.81 -3.63 -3.09
C SER A 105 -15.28 -3.23 -3.07
N ALA A 106 -15.81 -2.75 -1.93
CA ALA A 106 -17.18 -2.26 -1.84
C ALA A 106 -17.36 -0.86 -2.46
N GLU A 107 -16.27 -0.12 -2.66
CA GLU A 107 -16.25 1.17 -3.36
C GLU A 107 -15.56 1.07 -4.72
N ASP A 108 -15.26 -0.16 -5.15
CA ASP A 108 -14.69 -0.53 -6.44
C ASP A 108 -13.46 0.30 -6.87
N TRP A 109 -12.52 0.48 -5.93
CA TRP A 109 -11.27 1.18 -6.20
C TRP A 109 -10.05 0.42 -5.67
N ALA A 110 -8.93 0.62 -6.35
CA ALA A 110 -7.62 0.11 -5.97
C ALA A 110 -6.51 1.11 -6.32
N ALA A 111 -5.42 1.07 -5.56
CA ALA A 111 -4.23 1.84 -5.81
C ALA A 111 -2.98 1.10 -5.35
N PHE A 112 -1.84 1.40 -5.98
CA PHE A 112 -0.54 1.01 -5.48
C PHE A 112 0.49 2.10 -5.77
N ALA A 113 1.57 2.11 -5.00
CA ALA A 113 2.73 2.92 -5.32
C ALA A 113 4.03 2.26 -4.90
N ILE A 114 5.12 2.73 -5.51
CA ILE A 114 6.49 2.28 -5.28
C ILE A 114 7.37 3.50 -5.14
N TRP A 115 8.14 3.52 -4.06
CA TRP A 115 9.18 4.50 -3.79
C TRP A 115 10.55 3.82 -3.71
N GLY A 116 11.59 4.53 -4.09
CA GLY A 116 12.98 4.11 -3.91
C GLY A 116 13.88 5.30 -3.65
N GLY A 117 14.79 5.17 -2.70
CA GLY A 117 15.57 6.33 -2.25
C GLY A 117 14.71 7.39 -1.55
N GLY A 118 13.51 7.02 -1.05
CA GLY A 118 12.53 7.97 -0.53
C GLY A 118 11.74 8.76 -1.59
N GLU A 119 12.03 8.59 -2.88
CA GLU A 119 11.34 9.29 -3.97
C GLU A 119 10.27 8.41 -4.62
N LEU A 120 9.18 9.02 -5.06
CA LEU A 120 8.10 8.32 -5.77
C LEU A 120 8.59 7.87 -7.15
N ILE A 121 8.50 6.57 -7.43
CA ILE A 121 8.87 6.02 -8.75
C ILE A 121 7.64 5.64 -9.58
N ARG A 122 6.59 5.12 -8.94
CA ARG A 122 5.36 4.69 -9.61
C ARG A 122 4.17 4.90 -8.70
N SER A 123 3.08 5.45 -9.22
CA SER A 123 1.79 5.53 -8.53
C SER A 123 0.65 5.28 -9.50
N LEU A 124 -0.27 4.40 -9.14
CA LEU A 124 -1.48 4.11 -9.90
C LEU A 124 -2.67 4.10 -8.95
N ARG A 125 -3.74 4.83 -9.28
CA ARG A 125 -5.04 4.77 -8.61
C ARG A 125 -6.14 4.69 -9.65
N MET A 126 -7.10 3.82 -9.43
CA MET A 126 -8.21 3.62 -10.34
C MET A 126 -9.49 3.21 -9.60
N ASN A 127 -10.62 3.43 -10.23
CA ASN A 127 -11.91 2.88 -9.83
C ASN A 127 -12.76 2.53 -11.06
N ALA A 128 -13.83 1.77 -10.87
CA ALA A 128 -14.69 1.39 -12.01
C ALA A 128 -15.51 2.56 -12.58
N GLU A 129 -15.83 3.57 -11.77
CA GLU A 129 -16.66 4.70 -12.19
C GLU A 129 -15.91 5.67 -13.11
N HIS A 130 -14.66 6.00 -12.78
CA HIS A 130 -13.86 7.01 -13.46
C HIS A 130 -12.65 6.42 -14.21
N GLY A 131 -12.39 5.13 -14.08
CA GLY A 131 -11.22 4.49 -14.65
C GLY A 131 -9.94 4.90 -13.93
N ILE A 132 -8.92 5.31 -14.69
CA ILE A 132 -7.62 5.72 -14.16
C ILE A 132 -7.71 7.14 -13.56
N ILE A 133 -7.56 7.24 -12.24
CA ILE A 133 -7.56 8.51 -11.49
C ILE A 133 -6.14 9.08 -11.36
N GLU A 134 -5.14 8.21 -11.37
CA GLU A 134 -3.72 8.56 -11.22
C GLU A 134 -2.86 7.56 -11.99
N ASP A 135 -1.96 8.05 -12.84
CA ASP A 135 -0.96 7.27 -13.59
C ASP A 135 0.35 8.06 -13.62
N VAL A 136 1.17 7.91 -12.57
CA VAL A 136 2.43 8.65 -12.40
C VAL A 136 3.62 7.69 -12.45
N GLY A 137 4.66 8.08 -13.19
CA GLY A 137 5.91 7.32 -13.32
C GLY A 137 5.82 6.16 -14.32
N ASP A 138 6.97 5.51 -14.57
CA ASP A 138 7.08 4.46 -15.58
C ASP A 138 6.37 3.16 -15.15
N ARG A 139 5.51 2.67 -16.03
CA ARG A 139 4.80 1.40 -15.86
C ARG A 139 5.77 0.25 -15.62
N ARG A 140 5.43 -0.63 -14.69
CA ARG A 140 6.21 -1.81 -14.34
C ARG A 140 5.79 -3.03 -15.16
N ALA A 141 6.72 -3.97 -15.34
CA ALA A 141 6.48 -5.19 -16.11
C ALA A 141 5.28 -6.01 -15.59
N PHE A 142 5.04 -6.02 -14.27
CA PHE A 142 3.89 -6.72 -13.70
C PHE A 142 2.54 -6.09 -14.07
N GLU A 143 2.53 -4.83 -14.52
CA GLU A 143 1.32 -4.14 -14.94
C GLU A 143 0.93 -4.47 -16.39
N ALA A 144 1.83 -5.05 -17.19
CA ALA A 144 1.57 -5.30 -18.62
C ALA A 144 0.25 -6.06 -18.88
N PRO A 145 -0.09 -7.14 -18.16
CA PRO A 145 -1.36 -7.85 -18.38
C PRO A 145 -2.61 -6.99 -18.14
N PHE A 146 -2.52 -5.99 -17.25
CA PHE A 146 -3.61 -5.04 -17.02
C PHE A 146 -3.74 -4.07 -18.20
N TRP A 147 -2.63 -3.47 -18.62
CA TRP A 147 -2.60 -2.48 -19.70
C TRP A 147 -2.91 -3.08 -21.08
N ASP A 148 -2.56 -4.34 -21.31
CA ASP A 148 -2.85 -5.09 -22.53
C ASP A 148 -4.27 -5.67 -22.53
N GLY A 149 -5.03 -5.50 -21.45
CA GLY A 149 -6.42 -5.96 -21.34
C GLY A 149 -6.57 -7.48 -21.24
N GLU A 150 -5.53 -8.21 -20.80
CA GLU A 150 -5.53 -9.67 -20.70
C GLU A 150 -6.43 -10.22 -19.58
N LYS A 151 -6.87 -9.35 -18.67
CA LYS A 151 -7.74 -9.67 -17.53
C LYS A 151 -9.03 -8.84 -17.57
N PRO A 152 -9.89 -8.99 -18.60
CA PRO A 152 -11.15 -8.28 -18.64
C PRO A 152 -12.06 -8.73 -17.50
N LEU A 153 -12.83 -7.80 -16.95
CA LEU A 153 -13.88 -8.11 -15.98
C LEU A 153 -14.88 -9.07 -16.64
N GLN A 154 -15.01 -10.28 -16.09
CA GLN A 154 -15.99 -11.24 -16.60
C GLN A 154 -17.41 -10.72 -16.30
N GLY A 155 -18.13 -10.34 -17.35
CA GLY A 155 -19.53 -9.90 -17.26
C GLY A 155 -19.80 -8.41 -17.47
N SER A 156 -18.79 -7.57 -17.76
CA SER A 156 -19.03 -6.21 -18.26
C SER A 156 -18.90 -6.19 -19.79
N GLU A 157 -19.92 -5.67 -20.49
CA GLU A 157 -19.78 -5.34 -21.90
C GLU A 157 -18.60 -4.36 -22.05
N THR A 158 -17.55 -4.83 -22.72
CA THR A 158 -16.26 -4.15 -22.82
C THR A 158 -16.42 -2.81 -23.54
N THR A 159 -16.41 -1.70 -22.79
CA THR A 159 -16.06 -0.41 -23.36
C THR A 159 -14.54 -0.28 -23.23
N ALA A 160 -13.83 -0.58 -24.32
CA ALA A 160 -12.38 -0.50 -24.38
C ALA A 160 -11.88 0.87 -23.89
N PHE A 161 -10.97 0.86 -22.90
CA PHE A 161 -10.22 2.05 -22.51
C PHE A 161 -9.36 2.51 -23.69
N ARG A 162 -9.81 3.54 -24.40
CA ARG A 162 -8.99 4.23 -25.42
C ARG A 162 -8.11 5.24 -24.70
N SER A 163 -6.80 4.95 -24.65
CA SER A 163 -5.78 5.97 -24.35
C SER A 163 -5.83 7.04 -25.44
N ILE A 164 -6.08 8.29 -25.03
CA ILE A 164 -5.79 9.47 -25.85
C ILE A 164 -4.34 9.85 -25.54
N ARG A 165 -3.51 9.91 -26.57
CA ARG A 165 -2.11 10.37 -26.50
C ARG A 165 -2.02 11.88 -26.34
#